data_AF-A0A6P8PLT5-F1
#
_entry.id   AF-A0A6P8PLT5-F1
#
_cell.length_a   1.000
_cell.length_b   1.000
_cell.length_c   1.000
_cell.angle_alpha   90.00
_cell.angle_beta   90.00
_cell.angle_gamma   90.00
#
_symmetry.space_group_name_H-M   'P 1'
#
loop_
_entity.id
_entity.type
_entity.pdbx_description
1 polymer ?
#
loop_
_entity_poly.entity_id
_entity_poly.type
_entity_poly.pdbx_seq_one_letter_code
_entity_poly.pdbx_strand_id
1 'polypeptide(L)'
;MPMKGRFPIRRTLQYLQKGEIVFKGSVKVMTVNYNTHGELSEGARKFVYFNVPQIQYRNPWVQIMMFKNMTPSSFLRFYLDTGEQVLVDIEDKHNRDIVHHVKKILGKSEDTLKAEEQAKLMKSHPAHFGNGKNFLRACICEVEGQVPCPGIVPLPKELTGKYRTAQRESSKD
;
A
#
# COMPACT_ATOMS: atom_id res chain seq x y z
N MET A 1 9.65 -17.61 -22.01
CA MET A 1 9.92 -18.76 -21.11
C MET A 1 8.91 -18.75 -19.96
N PRO A 2 8.35 -19.90 -19.55
CA PRO A 2 7.47 -19.96 -18.38
C PRO A 2 8.23 -19.61 -17.09
N MET A 3 7.53 -19.00 -16.13
CA MET A 3 8.11 -18.65 -14.82
C MET A 3 8.54 -19.92 -14.07
N LYS A 4 9.77 -19.95 -13.56
CA LYS A 4 10.31 -21.08 -12.78
C LYS A 4 9.59 -21.24 -11.43
N GLY A 5 9.41 -22.51 -11.01
CA GLY A 5 8.91 -22.91 -9.69
C GLY A 5 7.46 -23.42 -9.70
N ARG A 6 7.12 -24.27 -8.73
CA ARG A 6 5.74 -24.74 -8.53
C ARG A 6 4.88 -23.59 -8.02
N PHE A 7 3.70 -23.41 -8.61
CA PHE A 7 2.79 -22.27 -8.36
C PHE A 7 3.45 -20.89 -8.54
N PRO A 8 3.87 -20.52 -9.76
CA PRO A 8 4.53 -19.24 -10.03
C PRO A 8 3.60 -18.04 -9.82
N ILE A 9 2.27 -18.24 -9.85
CA ILE A 9 1.25 -17.22 -9.56
C ILE A 9 1.49 -16.49 -8.23
N ARG A 10 2.08 -17.16 -7.23
CA ARG A 10 2.39 -16.57 -5.93
C ARG A 10 3.41 -15.43 -5.98
N ARG A 11 4.14 -15.32 -7.08
CA ARG A 11 5.16 -14.28 -7.33
C ARG A 11 4.61 -13.09 -8.14
N THR A 12 3.29 -13.03 -8.34
CA THR A 12 2.65 -11.92 -9.06
C THR A 12 2.20 -10.83 -8.08
N LEU A 13 2.26 -9.56 -8.50
CA LEU A 13 1.79 -8.44 -7.69
C LEU A 13 0.31 -8.59 -7.32
N GLN A 14 -0.52 -9.04 -8.27
CA GLN A 14 -1.94 -9.29 -8.04
C GLN A 14 -2.17 -10.32 -6.93
N TYR A 15 -1.36 -11.37 -6.85
CA TYR A 15 -1.47 -12.35 -5.77
C TYR A 15 -1.05 -11.77 -4.41
N LEU A 16 0.05 -11.01 -4.38
CA LEU A 16 0.57 -10.41 -3.14
C LEU A 16 -0.36 -9.33 -2.58
N GLN A 17 -0.99 -8.54 -3.46
CA GLN A 17 -1.95 -7.50 -3.08
C GLN A 17 -3.26 -8.05 -2.50
N LYS A 18 -3.66 -9.28 -2.86
CA LYS A 18 -4.84 -9.97 -2.32
C LYS A 18 -4.71 -10.41 -0.86
N GLY A 19 -3.53 -10.21 -0.23
CA GLY A 19 -3.33 -10.51 1.18
C GLY A 19 -4.25 -9.68 2.09
N GLU A 20 -5.07 -10.36 2.88
CA GLU A 20 -6.06 -9.72 3.76
C GLU A 20 -5.51 -9.26 5.11
N ILE A 21 -4.36 -9.80 5.53
CA ILE A 21 -3.76 -9.47 6.82
C ILE A 21 -2.95 -8.18 6.65
N VAL A 22 -3.41 -7.14 7.33
CA VAL A 22 -2.63 -5.93 7.61
C VAL A 22 -2.56 -5.80 9.12
N PHE A 23 -1.38 -6.04 9.70
CA PHE A 23 -1.21 -5.94 11.15
C PHE A 23 -1.45 -4.54 11.71
N LYS A 24 -1.91 -4.50 12.97
CA LYS A 24 -1.87 -3.32 13.84
C LYS A 24 -0.42 -2.84 14.00
N GLY A 25 -0.25 -1.55 14.28
CA GLY A 25 1.07 -0.93 14.44
C GLY A 25 1.92 -1.49 15.58
N SER A 26 1.27 -2.16 16.55
CA SER A 26 1.92 -2.78 17.71
C SER A 26 2.74 -4.00 17.35
N VAL A 27 2.38 -4.76 16.31
CA VAL A 27 3.12 -5.98 15.92
C VAL A 27 4.46 -5.60 15.30
N LYS A 28 5.57 -6.08 15.88
CA LYS A 28 6.94 -5.82 15.37
C LYS A 28 7.60 -7.04 14.78
N VAL A 29 7.46 -8.19 15.45
CA VAL A 29 8.08 -9.44 15.03
C VAL A 29 7.04 -10.56 15.01
N MET A 30 7.09 -11.37 13.97
CA MET A 30 6.31 -12.61 13.85
C MET A 30 7.27 -13.77 13.67
N THR A 31 7.10 -14.82 14.48
CA THR A 31 7.85 -16.07 14.36
C THR A 31 6.89 -17.20 14.00
N VAL A 32 7.29 -18.02 13.03
CA VAL A 32 6.54 -19.18 12.56
C VAL A 32 7.34 -20.43 12.89
N ASN A 33 6.83 -21.26 13.79
CA ASN A 33 7.40 -22.56 14.11
C ASN A 33 6.53 -23.62 13.45
N TYR A 34 7.11 -24.42 12.57
CA TYR A 34 6.35 -25.46 11.87
C TYR A 34 7.17 -26.69 11.54
N ASN A 35 6.48 -27.82 11.39
CA ASN A 35 7.13 -29.09 11.08
C ASN A 35 7.05 -29.44 9.60
N THR A 36 8.16 -29.96 9.06
CA THR A 36 8.27 -30.34 7.64
C THR A 36 7.51 -31.63 7.33
N HIS A 37 7.29 -32.48 8.34
CA HIS A 37 6.57 -33.74 8.25
C HIS A 37 5.33 -33.75 9.15
N GLY A 38 4.50 -34.79 9.05
CA GLY A 38 3.28 -34.95 9.85
C GLY A 38 2.06 -34.28 9.23
N GLU A 39 0.92 -34.97 9.30
CA GLU A 39 -0.37 -34.53 8.73
C GLU A 39 -0.93 -33.32 9.48
N LEU A 40 -0.82 -33.30 10.81
CA LEU A 40 -1.28 -32.20 11.66
C LEU A 40 -0.61 -30.85 11.36
N SER A 41 0.59 -30.85 10.75
CA SER A 41 1.31 -29.64 10.36
C SER A 41 1.13 -29.24 8.89
N GLU A 42 0.24 -29.91 8.14
CA GLU A 42 0.01 -29.62 6.72
C GLU A 42 -0.48 -28.20 6.48
N GLY A 43 -1.44 -27.73 7.27
CA GLY A 43 -1.95 -26.38 7.14
C GLY A 43 -0.93 -25.30 7.48
N ALA A 44 -0.05 -25.54 8.45
CA ALA A 44 1.08 -24.66 8.76
C ALA A 44 2.07 -24.56 7.58
N ARG A 45 2.39 -25.68 6.91
CA ARG A 45 3.22 -25.68 5.70
C ARG A 45 2.55 -24.92 4.56
N LYS A 46 1.25 -25.12 4.33
CA LYS A 46 0.48 -24.35 3.33
C LYS A 46 0.43 -22.87 3.67
N PHE A 47 0.28 -22.50 4.94
CA PHE A 47 0.30 -21.12 5.40
C PHE A 47 1.64 -20.45 5.10
N VAL A 48 2.76 -21.10 5.44
CA VAL A 48 4.10 -20.62 5.08
C VAL A 48 4.27 -20.46 3.57
N TYR A 49 3.78 -21.44 2.81
CA TYR A 49 3.97 -21.45 1.36
C TYR A 49 3.11 -20.41 0.62
N PHE A 50 1.84 -20.22 1.00
CA PHE A 50 0.91 -19.36 0.28
C PHE A 50 0.74 -17.98 0.92
N ASN A 51 0.65 -17.91 2.26
CA ASN A 51 0.17 -16.72 2.95
C ASN A 51 1.29 -15.83 3.48
N VAL A 52 2.41 -16.39 3.95
CA VAL A 52 3.55 -15.59 4.44
C VAL A 52 4.06 -14.57 3.41
N PRO A 53 4.20 -14.87 2.10
CA PRO A 53 4.58 -13.87 1.10
C PRO A 53 3.60 -12.69 1.03
N GLN A 54 2.29 -12.95 1.16
CA GLN A 54 1.27 -11.91 1.15
C GLN A 54 1.35 -11.05 2.41
N ILE A 55 1.54 -11.67 3.58
CA ILE A 55 1.71 -10.97 4.86
C ILE A 55 2.93 -10.06 4.80
N GLN A 56 4.09 -10.56 4.37
CA GLN A 56 5.31 -9.76 4.28
C GLN A 56 5.15 -8.58 3.30
N TYR A 57 4.46 -8.79 2.17
CA TYR A 57 4.21 -7.73 1.19
C TYR A 57 3.33 -6.61 1.76
N ARG A 58 2.31 -6.96 2.54
CA ARG A 58 1.39 -5.99 3.18
C ARG A 58 1.99 -5.35 4.44
N ASN A 59 2.97 -6.00 5.06
CA ASN A 59 3.62 -5.57 6.29
C ASN A 59 5.15 -5.52 6.13
N PRO A 60 5.68 -4.61 5.28
CA PRO A 60 7.11 -4.55 5.00
C PRO A 60 7.99 -4.25 6.22
N TRP A 61 7.41 -3.62 7.25
CA TRP A 61 8.09 -3.21 8.47
C TRP A 61 7.99 -4.22 9.62
N VAL A 62 7.32 -5.37 9.39
CA VAL A 62 7.25 -6.46 10.36
C VAL A 62 8.29 -7.51 9.97
N GLN A 63 9.15 -7.87 10.92
CA GLN A 63 10.14 -8.91 10.70
C GLN A 63 9.47 -10.29 10.86
N ILE A 64 9.57 -11.13 9.83
CA ILE A 64 9.07 -12.51 9.88
C ILE A 64 10.24 -13.48 9.90
N MET A 65 10.31 -14.33 10.93
CA MET A 65 11.29 -15.41 11.05
C MET A 65 10.60 -16.77 11.08
N MET A 66 11.23 -17.77 10.47
CA MET A 66 10.67 -19.12 10.36
C MET A 66 11.65 -20.15 10.91
N PHE A 67 11.17 -20.99 11.81
CA PHE A 67 11.92 -22.08 12.42
C PHE A 67 11.26 -23.41 12.04
N LYS A 68 12.07 -24.41 11.71
CA LYS A 68 11.60 -25.72 11.26
C LYS A 68 12.01 -26.79 12.26
N ASN A 69 11.09 -27.69 12.61
CA ASN A 69 11.38 -28.89 13.41
C ASN A 69 12.05 -28.59 14.77
N MET A 70 11.76 -27.44 15.37
CA MET A 70 12.25 -27.08 16.70
C MET A 70 11.34 -27.56 17.83
N THR A 71 10.04 -27.69 17.56
CA THR A 71 9.02 -28.09 18.53
C THR A 71 8.11 -29.16 17.93
N PRO A 72 7.55 -30.05 18.76
CA PRO A 72 6.71 -31.14 18.27
C PRO A 72 5.41 -30.65 17.62
N SER A 73 4.86 -29.51 18.05
CA SER A 73 3.66 -28.88 17.49
C SER A 73 4.00 -27.55 16.79
N SER A 74 3.15 -27.16 15.83
CA SER A 74 3.31 -25.94 15.03
C SER A 74 2.57 -24.76 15.68
N PHE A 75 3.24 -23.60 15.82
CA PHE A 75 2.64 -22.40 16.41
C PHE A 75 3.20 -21.11 15.79
N LEU A 76 2.43 -20.03 15.91
CA LEU A 76 2.86 -18.66 15.64
C LEU A 76 3.10 -17.95 16.95
N ARG A 77 4.14 -17.11 16.98
CA ARG A 77 4.37 -16.20 18.11
C ARG A 77 4.66 -14.80 17.61
N PHE A 78 3.94 -13.83 18.15
CA PHE A 78 4.05 -12.42 17.82
C PHE A 78 4.65 -11.66 19.00
N TYR A 79 5.47 -10.66 18.70
CA TYR A 79 6.06 -9.74 19.68
C TYR A 79 5.56 -8.33 19.37
N LEU A 80 4.94 -7.74 20.38
CA LEU A 80 4.40 -6.39 20.29
C LEU A 80 5.43 -5.35 20.75
N ASP A 81 5.22 -4.09 20.41
CA ASP A 81 6.05 -2.97 20.89
C ASP A 81 6.01 -2.77 22.40
N THR A 82 4.93 -3.18 23.05
CA THR A 82 4.81 -3.20 24.51
C THR A 82 5.67 -4.26 25.19
N GLY A 83 6.27 -5.18 24.41
CA GLY A 83 6.97 -6.37 24.92
C GLY A 83 6.04 -7.56 25.17
N GLU A 84 4.72 -7.39 25.02
CA GLU A 84 3.75 -8.49 25.11
C GLU A 84 3.97 -9.52 24.00
N GLN A 85 3.70 -10.78 24.33
CA GLN A 85 3.81 -11.91 23.41
C GLN A 85 2.45 -12.55 23.21
N VAL A 86 2.09 -12.77 21.94
CA VAL A 86 0.86 -13.48 21.57
C VAL A 86 1.25 -14.81 20.96
N LEU A 87 0.84 -15.90 21.61
CA LEU A 87 1.03 -17.27 21.13
C LEU A 87 -0.25 -17.76 20.46
N VAL A 88 -0.13 -18.32 19.26
CA VAL A 88 -1.24 -18.88 18.51
C VAL A 88 -0.87 -20.29 18.08
N ASP A 89 -1.54 -21.27 18.64
CA ASP A 89 -1.45 -22.65 18.17
C ASP A 89 -2.09 -22.79 16.79
N ILE A 90 -1.38 -23.44 15.87
CA ILE A 90 -1.82 -23.67 14.48
C ILE A 90 -1.74 -25.14 14.07
N GLU A 91 -1.54 -26.04 15.02
CA GLU A 91 -1.63 -27.47 14.78
C GLU A 91 -3.05 -27.87 14.36
N ASP A 92 -3.14 -28.78 13.39
CA ASP A 92 -4.39 -29.30 12.80
C ASP A 92 -5.36 -28.23 12.25
N LYS A 93 -4.85 -27.03 11.94
CA LYS A 93 -5.65 -25.95 11.34
C LYS A 93 -5.40 -25.84 9.86
N HIS A 94 -6.45 -25.61 9.07
CA HIS A 94 -6.30 -25.29 7.66
C HIS A 94 -5.70 -23.88 7.49
N ASN A 95 -4.94 -23.62 6.41
CA ASN A 95 -4.25 -22.35 6.23
C ASN A 95 -5.18 -21.13 6.19
N ARG A 96 -6.41 -21.31 5.68
CA ARG A 96 -7.45 -20.26 5.66
C ARG A 96 -7.93 -19.90 7.07
N ASP A 97 -8.03 -20.88 7.96
CA ASP A 97 -8.46 -20.66 9.34
C ASP A 97 -7.36 -19.95 10.13
N ILE A 98 -6.10 -20.30 9.89
CA ILE A 98 -4.95 -19.58 10.43
C ILE A 98 -5.00 -18.11 10.01
N VAL A 99 -5.23 -17.83 8.72
CA VAL A 99 -5.34 -16.46 8.21
C VAL A 99 -6.49 -15.70 8.88
N HIS A 100 -7.68 -16.31 8.96
CA HIS A 100 -8.84 -15.69 9.57
C HIS A 100 -8.62 -15.40 11.06
N HIS A 101 -8.05 -16.36 11.79
CA HIS A 101 -7.75 -16.21 13.21
C HIS A 101 -6.73 -15.09 13.46
N VAL A 102 -5.62 -15.07 12.71
CA VAL A 102 -4.59 -14.02 12.82
C VAL A 102 -5.16 -12.63 12.48
N LYS A 103 -5.97 -12.53 11.42
CA LYS A 103 -6.67 -11.29 11.04
C LYS A 103 -7.57 -10.78 12.18
N LYS A 104 -8.29 -11.69 12.85
CA LYS A 104 -9.20 -11.34 13.96
C LYS A 104 -8.46 -10.79 15.18
N ILE A 105 -7.32 -11.38 15.57
CA ILE A 105 -6.60 -10.98 16.79
C ILE A 105 -5.73 -9.72 16.59
N LEU A 106 -4.96 -9.69 15.51
CA LEU A 106 -3.86 -8.72 15.32
C LEU A 106 -3.98 -7.92 14.01
N GLY A 107 -4.98 -8.23 13.17
CA GLY A 107 -5.29 -7.45 11.99
C GLY A 107 -6.00 -6.13 12.33
N LYS A 108 -5.83 -5.13 11.46
CA LYS A 108 -6.67 -3.93 11.47
C LYS A 108 -8.10 -4.28 11.06
N SER A 109 -9.08 -3.54 11.59
CA SER A 109 -10.47 -3.66 11.14
C SER A 109 -10.64 -3.05 9.74
N GLU A 110 -11.69 -3.48 9.04
CA GLU A 110 -12.01 -2.93 7.71
C GLU A 110 -12.30 -1.43 7.78
N ASP A 111 -12.92 -0.95 8.86
CA ASP A 111 -13.22 0.47 9.06
C ASP A 111 -11.94 1.30 9.19
N THR A 112 -10.95 0.80 9.94
CA THR A 112 -9.64 1.47 10.03
C THR A 112 -8.95 1.51 8.67
N LEU A 113 -9.01 0.43 7.88
CA LEU A 113 -8.41 0.39 6.55
C LEU A 113 -9.09 1.39 5.59
N LYS A 114 -10.43 1.46 5.61
CA LYS A 114 -11.19 2.42 4.80
C LYS A 114 -10.88 3.86 5.21
N ALA A 115 -10.80 4.15 6.51
CA ALA A 115 -10.44 5.48 7.01
C ALA A 115 -9.02 5.89 6.58
N GLU A 116 -8.05 4.98 6.66
CA GLU A 116 -6.68 5.21 6.19
C GLU A 116 -6.60 5.47 4.68
N GLU A 117 -7.42 4.78 3.89
CA GLU A 117 -7.53 4.98 2.45
C GLU A 117 -8.14 6.35 2.12
N GLN A 118 -9.25 6.71 2.77
CA GLN A 118 -9.87 8.03 2.63
C GLN A 118 -8.91 9.16 3.01
N ALA A 119 -8.17 9.01 4.12
CA ALA A 119 -7.18 9.99 4.54
C ALA A 119 -6.04 10.16 3.53
N LYS A 120 -5.68 9.11 2.77
CA LYS A 120 -4.70 9.22 1.67
C LYS A 120 -5.28 9.99 0.48
N LEU A 121 -6.54 9.74 0.12
CA LEU A 121 -7.23 10.44 -0.96
C LEU A 121 -7.38 11.95 -0.66
N MET A 122 -7.63 12.32 0.61
CA MET A 122 -7.69 13.73 1.02
C MET A 122 -6.40 14.51 0.77
N LYS A 123 -5.24 13.84 0.69
CA LYS A 123 -3.96 14.50 0.39
C LYS A 123 -3.88 15.04 -1.04
N SER A 124 -4.62 14.45 -1.98
CA SER A 124 -4.72 14.91 -3.36
C SER A 124 -6.00 15.73 -3.53
N HIS A 125 -5.94 17.03 -3.21
CA HIS A 125 -7.11 17.89 -3.32
C HIS A 125 -7.34 18.34 -4.78
N PRO A 126 -8.52 18.07 -5.40
CA PRO A 126 -8.79 18.40 -6.80
C PRO A 126 -8.73 19.89 -7.17
N ALA A 127 -8.83 20.78 -6.17
CA ALA A 127 -8.75 22.22 -6.36
C ALA A 127 -7.30 22.73 -6.52
N HIS A 128 -6.30 21.91 -6.17
CA HIS A 128 -4.91 22.31 -6.33
C HIS A 128 -4.47 22.22 -7.81
N PHE A 129 -3.68 23.18 -8.23
CA PHE A 129 -3.04 23.23 -9.54
C PHE A 129 -1.57 22.85 -9.44
N GLY A 130 -1.03 22.15 -10.44
CA GLY A 130 0.38 21.83 -10.51
C GLY A 130 0.69 20.74 -11.54
N ASN A 131 1.88 20.15 -11.45
CA ASN A 131 2.32 19.15 -12.43
C ASN A 131 1.32 17.96 -12.55
N GLY A 132 0.99 17.57 -13.78
CA GLY A 132 -0.03 16.56 -14.12
C GLY A 132 0.16 15.16 -13.52
N LYS A 133 1.30 14.90 -12.87
CA LYS A 133 1.53 13.69 -12.08
C LYS A 133 0.68 13.63 -10.80
N ASN A 134 0.48 14.77 -10.14
CA ASN A 134 -0.14 14.86 -8.81
C ASN A 134 -1.41 15.71 -8.79
N PHE A 135 -1.64 16.49 -9.84
CA PHE A 135 -2.72 17.46 -9.92
C PHE A 135 -3.50 17.25 -11.22
N LEU A 136 -4.81 17.50 -11.17
CA LEU A 136 -5.67 17.33 -12.34
C LEU A 136 -5.44 18.40 -13.40
N ARG A 137 -5.01 19.59 -12.96
CA ARG A 137 -4.84 20.78 -13.80
C ARG A 137 -3.49 21.41 -13.52
N ALA A 138 -2.77 21.81 -14.56
CA ALA A 138 -1.46 22.42 -14.42
C ALA A 138 -1.54 23.94 -14.32
N CYS A 139 -2.37 24.55 -15.15
CA CYS A 139 -2.61 25.98 -15.15
C CYS A 139 -4.11 26.28 -15.11
N ILE A 140 -4.48 27.41 -14.53
CA ILE A 140 -5.88 27.84 -14.47
C ILE A 140 -6.47 28.16 -15.85
N CYS A 141 -5.64 28.37 -16.86
CA CYS A 141 -6.09 28.57 -18.24
C CYS A 141 -6.81 27.34 -18.84
N GLU A 142 -6.71 26.17 -18.19
CA GLU A 142 -7.47 24.96 -18.54
C GLU A 142 -8.94 25.02 -18.05
N VAL A 143 -9.27 25.99 -17.19
CA VAL A 143 -10.62 26.18 -16.65
C VAL A 143 -11.40 27.10 -17.57
N GLU A 144 -12.55 26.63 -18.03
CA GLU A 144 -13.45 27.42 -18.89
C GLU A 144 -13.85 28.75 -18.23
N GLY A 145 -13.97 29.79 -19.06
CA GLY A 145 -14.25 31.15 -18.61
C GLY A 145 -13.02 31.92 -18.10
N GLN A 146 -11.86 31.28 -17.94
CA GLN A 146 -10.61 31.95 -17.59
C GLN A 146 -9.85 32.43 -18.84
N VAL A 147 -8.85 33.28 -18.61
CA VAL A 147 -7.99 33.77 -19.70
C VAL A 147 -7.17 32.61 -20.28
N PRO A 148 -7.21 32.37 -21.60
CA PRO A 148 -6.45 31.29 -22.22
C PRO A 148 -4.94 31.57 -22.18
N CYS A 149 -4.14 30.50 -22.28
CA CYS A 149 -2.70 30.64 -22.34
C CYS A 149 -2.28 31.35 -23.65
N PRO A 150 -1.40 32.38 -23.60
CA PRO A 150 -0.92 33.08 -24.79
C PRO A 150 -0.26 32.19 -25.85
N GLY A 151 0.30 31.04 -25.42
CA GLY A 151 0.89 30.06 -26.34
C GLY A 151 -0.14 29.31 -27.18
N ILE A 152 -1.42 29.34 -26.81
CA ILE A 152 -2.53 28.72 -27.55
C ILE A 152 -3.34 29.80 -28.26
N VAL A 153 -3.73 30.85 -27.52
CA VAL A 153 -4.52 31.97 -28.06
C VAL A 153 -3.79 33.28 -27.76
N PRO A 154 -3.28 33.99 -28.78
CA PRO A 154 -2.64 35.29 -28.58
C PRO A 154 -3.58 36.28 -27.89
N LEU A 155 -3.08 36.93 -26.83
CA LEU A 155 -3.85 37.94 -26.11
C LEU A 155 -3.95 39.25 -26.91
N PRO A 156 -4.99 40.08 -26.66
CA PRO A 156 -5.11 41.42 -27.24
C PRO A 156 -3.85 42.28 -27.01
N LYS A 157 -3.54 43.15 -27.98
CA LYS A 157 -2.30 43.96 -27.98
C LYS A 157 -2.20 44.85 -26.74
N GLU A 158 -3.33 45.34 -26.26
CA GLU A 158 -3.49 46.18 -25.08
C GLU A 158 -3.04 45.48 -23.78
N LEU A 159 -2.98 44.14 -23.77
CA LEU A 159 -2.48 43.32 -22.66
C LEU A 159 -0.99 42.97 -22.80
N THR A 160 -0.37 43.24 -23.95
CA THR A 160 1.06 42.95 -24.17
C THR A 160 1.96 44.03 -23.56
N GLY A 161 3.05 43.60 -22.89
CA GLY A 161 4.01 44.54 -22.27
C GLY A 161 4.64 45.50 -23.28
N LYS A 162 5.03 45.00 -24.46
CA LYS A 162 5.66 45.81 -25.52
C LYS A 162 4.79 46.99 -25.96
N TYR A 163 3.49 46.76 -26.15
CA TYR A 163 2.56 47.80 -26.58
C TYR A 163 2.32 48.84 -25.48
N ARG A 164 2.15 48.40 -24.23
CA ARG A 164 1.98 49.30 -23.08
C ARG A 164 3.18 50.21 -22.84
N THR A 165 4.40 49.70 -23.03
CA THR A 165 5.61 50.51 -22.89
C THR A 165 5.69 51.58 -23.97
N ALA A 166 5.46 51.22 -25.23
CA ALA A 166 5.47 52.17 -26.34
C ALA A 166 4.44 53.31 -26.17
N GLN A 167 3.23 52.98 -25.70
CA GLN A 167 2.20 54.00 -25.40
C GLN A 167 2.62 54.95 -24.27
N ARG A 168 3.33 54.45 -23.24
CA ARG A 168 3.82 55.26 -22.11
C ARG A 168 4.99 56.16 -22.51
N GLU A 169 5.82 55.73 -23.45
CA GLU A 169 6.91 56.55 -24.01
C GLU A 169 6.33 57.66 -24.88
N SER A 170 5.39 57.33 -25.78
CA SER A 170 4.73 58.32 -26.64
C SER A 170 3.85 59.34 -25.91
N SER A 171 3.55 59.13 -24.63
CA SER A 171 2.78 60.06 -23.79
C SER A 171 3.64 60.88 -22.82
N LYS A 172 4.96 60.69 -22.85
CA LYS A 172 5.93 61.50 -22.11
C LYS A 172 6.63 62.56 -22.97
N ASP A 173 6.55 62.43 -24.29
CA ASP A 173 6.86 63.49 -25.27
C ASP A 173 5.63 64.39 -25.46
#